data_AF-V5V7C3-F1
#
_entry.id   AF-V5V7C3-F1
#
_cell.length_a   1.000
_cell.length_b   1.000
_cell.length_c   1.000
_cell.angle_alpha   90.00
_cell.angle_beta   90.00
_cell.angle_gamma   90.00
#
_symmetry.space_group_name_H-M   'P 1'
#
loop_
_entity.id
_entity.type
_entity.pdbx_description
1 polymer ?
#
loop_
_entity_poly.entity_id
_entity_poly.type
_entity_poly.pdbx_seq_one_letter_code
_entity_poly.pdbx_strand_id
1 'polypeptide(L)'
;MKVLQSVLGTLVLGVASALPAAAETLISDSGLTRIDNYQFSHAPGDVLTYTTKVNGRLYEGTITLTAIGNGFVRGFFSDRDLGGNFGCSGEVTIQWVRTDRYISVWRIGGTYAPYLRCPQAGTTARLNMRRYP
;
A
#
# COMPACT_ATOMS: atom_id res chain seq x y z
N MET A 1 31.43 25.23 -56.39
CA MET A 1 31.30 23.75 -56.42
C MET A 1 29.92 23.36 -55.93
N LYS A 2 29.37 22.30 -56.50
CA LYS A 2 27.97 21.85 -56.45
C LYS A 2 27.46 21.47 -55.05
N VAL A 3 26.16 21.69 -54.88
CA VAL A 3 25.24 21.18 -53.86
C VAL A 3 25.18 19.64 -53.87
N LEU A 4 25.09 19.00 -52.71
CA LEU A 4 24.39 17.72 -52.45
C LEU A 4 24.34 17.53 -50.91
N GLN A 5 23.22 17.82 -50.24
CA GLN A 5 22.07 16.93 -49.96
C GLN A 5 22.27 15.98 -48.77
N SER A 6 21.38 16.17 -47.78
CA SER A 6 20.73 15.13 -46.95
C SER A 6 21.62 14.46 -45.89
N VAL A 7 21.21 14.34 -44.62
CA VAL A 7 20.06 13.57 -44.16
C VAL A 7 19.50 14.15 -42.86
N LEU A 8 18.17 14.32 -42.86
CA LEU A 8 17.34 14.46 -41.68
C LEU A 8 17.56 13.29 -40.73
N GLY A 9 17.85 13.59 -39.47
CA GLY A 9 17.86 12.62 -38.39
C GLY A 9 17.12 13.18 -37.17
N THR A 10 15.91 13.68 -37.36
CA THR A 10 15.01 14.05 -36.27
C THR A 10 14.62 12.77 -35.53
N LEU A 11 15.39 12.41 -34.50
CA LEU A 11 15.01 11.33 -33.59
C LEU A 11 13.96 11.88 -32.62
N VAL A 12 12.70 11.81 -33.04
CA VAL A 12 11.53 12.03 -32.19
C VAL A 12 11.06 10.66 -31.70
N LEU A 13 10.63 10.65 -30.43
CA LEU A 13 9.88 9.61 -29.71
C LEU A 13 10.69 8.53 -28.98
N GLY A 14 10.98 8.87 -27.73
CA GLY A 14 11.19 7.91 -26.66
C GLY A 14 10.79 8.48 -25.31
N VAL A 15 9.73 9.30 -25.24
CA VAL A 15 9.07 9.52 -23.95
C VAL A 15 8.37 8.20 -23.68
N ALA A 16 9.08 7.26 -23.05
CA ALA A 16 8.44 6.23 -22.28
C ALA A 16 7.71 6.97 -21.16
N SER A 17 6.51 7.46 -21.46
CA SER A 17 5.50 7.72 -20.45
C SER A 17 5.28 6.36 -19.80
N ALA A 18 6.06 6.09 -18.74
CA ALA A 18 5.65 5.19 -17.71
C ALA A 18 4.27 5.69 -17.30
N LEU A 19 3.23 5.06 -17.85
CA LEU A 19 1.87 5.23 -17.38
C LEU A 19 1.97 5.19 -15.86
N PRO A 20 1.49 6.21 -15.13
CA PRO A 20 1.36 6.04 -13.69
C PRO A 20 0.57 4.75 -13.55
N ALA A 21 1.18 3.72 -12.94
CA ALA A 21 0.45 2.51 -12.60
C ALA A 21 -0.77 3.02 -11.83
N ALA A 22 -1.97 2.92 -12.43
CA ALA A 22 -3.17 3.50 -11.87
C ALA A 22 -3.21 3.07 -10.41
N ALA A 23 -3.33 4.04 -9.49
CA ALA A 23 -3.19 3.74 -8.07
C ALA A 23 -4.22 2.67 -7.69
N GLU A 24 -3.75 1.48 -7.29
CA GLU A 24 -4.62 0.31 -7.17
C GLU A 24 -5.17 0.20 -5.76
N THR A 25 -6.37 -0.35 -5.59
CA THR A 25 -6.86 -0.72 -4.26
C THR A 25 -6.59 -2.19 -4.00
N LEU A 26 -5.89 -2.50 -2.91
CA LEU A 26 -5.86 -3.87 -2.39
C LEU A 26 -7.03 -4.08 -1.44
N ILE A 27 -7.87 -5.07 -1.73
CA ILE A 27 -9.02 -5.43 -0.90
C ILE A 27 -8.82 -6.84 -0.36
N SER A 28 -9.01 -7.04 0.94
CA SER A 28 -8.98 -8.38 1.52
C SER A 28 -10.11 -9.25 0.97
N ASP A 29 -9.93 -10.57 0.94
CA ASP A 29 -10.96 -11.49 0.45
C ASP A 29 -12.28 -11.42 1.26
N SER A 30 -12.21 -10.97 2.51
CA SER A 30 -13.40 -10.69 3.33
C SER A 30 -14.11 -9.38 2.97
N GLY A 31 -13.47 -8.51 2.17
CA GLY A 31 -13.94 -7.17 1.84
C GLY A 31 -13.81 -6.17 3.00
N LEU A 32 -13.30 -6.59 4.16
CA LEU A 32 -13.29 -5.78 5.38
C LEU A 32 -12.08 -4.84 5.47
N THR A 33 -11.02 -5.09 4.70
CA THR A 33 -9.79 -4.29 4.73
C THR A 33 -9.48 -3.81 3.32
N ARG A 34 -9.22 -2.51 3.16
CA ARG A 34 -8.90 -1.87 1.89
C ARG A 34 -7.65 -1.01 2.07
N ILE A 35 -6.65 -1.18 1.22
CA ILE A 35 -5.44 -0.35 1.18
C ILE A 35 -5.50 0.41 -0.14
N ASP A 36 -5.52 1.73 -0.06
CA ASP A 36 -5.72 2.59 -1.23
C ASP A 36 -4.37 3.07 -1.78
N ASN A 37 -4.37 3.40 -3.07
CA ASN A 37 -3.21 3.89 -3.82
C ASN A 37 -1.97 2.99 -3.74
N TYR A 38 -2.17 1.68 -3.66
CA TYR A 38 -1.07 0.72 -3.63
C TYR A 38 -0.38 0.64 -4.99
N GLN A 39 0.96 0.72 -4.99
CA GLN A 39 1.80 0.60 -6.18
C GLN A 39 3.08 -0.19 -5.87
N PHE A 40 3.63 -0.90 -6.85
CA PHE A 40 4.95 -1.52 -6.69
C PHE A 40 6.11 -0.52 -6.71
N SER A 41 5.88 0.67 -7.25
CA SER A 41 6.86 1.75 -7.39
C SER A 41 7.05 2.59 -6.13
N HIS A 42 6.48 2.18 -5.00
CA HIS A 42 6.67 2.91 -3.75
C HIS A 42 8.15 3.07 -3.38
N ALA A 43 8.43 4.05 -2.53
CA ALA A 43 9.69 4.26 -1.85
C ALA A 43 9.52 4.12 -0.32
N PRO A 44 10.57 3.72 0.42
CA PRO A 44 10.58 3.90 1.87
C PRO A 44 10.31 5.37 2.23
N GLY A 45 9.43 5.59 3.20
CA GLY A 45 8.92 6.92 3.58
C GLY A 45 7.55 7.24 3.00
N ASP A 46 7.12 6.57 1.93
CA ASP A 46 5.76 6.72 1.39
C ASP A 46 4.70 6.32 2.44
N VAL A 47 3.53 6.94 2.32
CA VAL A 47 2.39 6.69 3.21
C VAL A 47 1.22 6.15 2.40
N LEU A 48 0.76 4.96 2.76
CA LEU A 48 -0.48 4.39 2.26
C LEU A 48 -1.61 4.67 3.23
N THR A 49 -2.81 4.91 2.72
CA THR A 49 -4.03 4.95 3.52
C THR A 49 -4.73 3.61 3.45
N TYR A 50 -5.41 3.25 4.53
CA TYR A 50 -6.24 2.05 4.54
C TYR A 50 -7.45 2.22 5.46
N THR A 51 -8.47 1.43 5.17
CA THR A 51 -9.63 1.25 6.04
C THR A 51 -9.76 -0.21 6.43
N THR A 52 -10.20 -0.47 7.64
CA THR A 52 -10.48 -1.85 8.08
C THR A 52 -11.67 -1.93 9.02
N LYS A 53 -12.46 -2.98 8.92
CA LYS A 53 -13.58 -3.25 9.83
C LYS A 53 -13.26 -4.42 10.75
N VAL A 54 -13.20 -4.13 12.05
CA VAL A 54 -12.90 -5.10 13.11
C VAL A 54 -14.02 -5.08 14.14
N ASN A 55 -14.59 -6.25 14.45
CA ASN A 55 -15.68 -6.39 15.43
C ASN A 55 -16.81 -5.37 15.24
N GLY A 56 -17.20 -5.13 13.98
CA GLY A 56 -18.27 -4.18 13.64
C GLY A 56 -17.86 -2.71 13.55
N ARG A 57 -16.64 -2.34 13.98
CA ARG A 57 -16.14 -0.96 13.99
C ARG A 57 -15.27 -0.67 12.78
N LEU A 58 -15.45 0.50 12.18
CA LEU A 58 -14.60 0.99 11.09
C LEU A 58 -13.41 1.76 11.66
N TYR A 59 -12.23 1.40 11.19
CA TYR A 59 -10.96 2.04 11.48
C TYR A 59 -10.41 2.65 10.20
N GLU A 60 -9.82 3.83 10.35
CA GLU A 60 -9.04 4.50 9.32
C GLU A 60 -7.61 4.61 9.81
N GLY A 61 -6.67 4.32 8.91
CA GLY A 61 -5.27 4.30 9.29
C GLY A 61 -4.34 4.57 8.14
N THR A 62 -3.07 4.66 8.49
CA THR A 62 -1.98 4.83 7.55
C THR A 62 -0.94 3.74 7.74
N ILE A 63 -0.20 3.45 6.67
CA ILE A 63 1.00 2.61 6.68
C ILE A 63 2.16 3.46 6.18
N THR A 64 3.12 3.75 7.05
CA THR A 64 4.38 4.36 6.64
C THR A 64 5.34 3.26 6.20
N LEU A 65 5.74 3.29 4.93
CA LEU A 65 6.59 2.26 4.35
C LEU A 65 8.03 2.40 4.83
N THR A 66 8.65 1.29 5.21
CA THR A 66 10.02 1.25 5.74
C THR A 66 10.96 0.41 4.91
N ALA A 67 10.45 -0.56 4.15
CA ALA A 67 11.25 -1.38 3.25
C ALA A 67 10.43 -1.85 2.07
N ILE A 68 11.09 -1.95 0.92
CA ILE A 68 10.52 -2.42 -0.33
C ILE A 68 11.54 -3.35 -0.97
N GLY A 69 11.07 -4.48 -1.47
CA GLY A 69 11.90 -5.45 -2.16
C GLY A 69 11.13 -6.16 -3.24
N ASN A 70 11.77 -7.15 -3.85
CA ASN A 70 11.19 -7.85 -4.98
C ASN A 70 9.89 -8.57 -4.57
N GLY A 71 8.75 -7.98 -4.94
CA GLY A 71 7.42 -8.49 -4.64
C GLY A 71 6.94 -8.26 -3.20
N PHE A 72 7.55 -7.37 -2.41
CA PHE A 72 7.00 -7.05 -1.09
C PHE A 72 7.20 -5.59 -0.68
N VAL A 73 6.32 -5.14 0.21
CA VAL A 73 6.38 -3.87 0.93
C VAL A 73 6.24 -4.16 2.42
N ARG A 74 6.98 -3.44 3.26
CA ARG A 74 6.87 -3.50 4.73
C ARG A 74 6.76 -2.09 5.29
N GLY A 75 6.01 -1.93 6.37
CA GLY A 75 5.82 -0.65 7.01
C GLY A 75 5.29 -0.74 8.43
N PHE A 76 5.17 0.40 9.07
CA PHE A 76 4.45 0.56 10.33
C PHE A 76 3.07 1.11 10.06
N PHE A 77 2.05 0.50 10.64
CA PHE A 77 0.70 1.02 10.56
C PHE A 77 0.28 1.68 11.87
N SER A 78 -0.65 2.62 11.75
CA SER A 78 -1.41 3.17 12.87
C SER A 78 -2.84 3.42 12.39
N ASP A 79 -3.82 3.02 13.18
CA ASP A 79 -5.24 3.27 12.90
C ASP A 79 -5.99 3.80 14.11
N ARG A 80 -7.17 4.34 13.84
CA ARG A 80 -8.13 4.79 14.84
C ARG A 80 -9.55 4.50 14.36
N ASP A 81 -10.42 4.11 15.28
CA ASP A 81 -11.84 4.00 14.97
C ASP A 81 -12.47 5.38 14.78
N LEU A 82 -13.56 5.48 14.00
CA LEU A 82 -14.21 6.78 13.76
C LEU A 82 -14.66 7.51 15.04
N GLY A 83 -14.88 6.77 16.13
CA GLY A 83 -15.20 7.33 17.44
C GLY A 83 -14.00 7.89 18.22
N GLY A 84 -12.78 7.63 17.77
CA GLY A 84 -11.55 8.11 18.37
C GLY A 84 -11.18 7.52 19.72
N ASN A 85 -11.78 6.39 20.10
CA ASN A 85 -11.58 5.74 21.41
C ASN A 85 -10.70 4.48 21.31
N PHE A 86 -10.64 3.89 20.12
CA PHE A 86 -9.86 2.71 19.82
C PHE A 86 -8.84 3.02 18.74
N GLY A 87 -7.68 2.39 18.81
CA GLY A 87 -6.66 2.54 17.80
C GLY A 87 -5.47 1.65 18.08
N CYS A 88 -4.98 1.00 17.03
CA CYS A 88 -3.90 0.06 17.08
C CYS A 88 -2.73 0.53 16.23
N SER A 89 -1.53 0.10 16.58
CA SER A 89 -0.33 0.24 15.76
C SER A 89 0.48 -1.04 15.76
N GLY A 90 1.33 -1.17 14.75
CA GLY A 90 2.18 -2.33 14.60
C GLY A 90 2.89 -2.36 13.27
N GLU A 91 3.33 -3.55 12.88
CA GLU A 91 4.01 -3.78 11.62
C GLU A 91 3.08 -4.45 10.62
N VAL A 92 3.23 -4.09 9.36
CA VAL A 92 2.56 -4.77 8.26
C VAL A 92 3.57 -5.14 7.18
N THR A 93 3.45 -6.34 6.64
CA THR A 93 4.13 -6.77 5.41
C THR A 93 3.08 -7.16 4.38
N ILE A 94 3.19 -6.63 3.17
CA ILE A 94 2.32 -6.92 2.04
C ILE A 94 3.20 -7.57 0.97
N GLN A 95 2.88 -8.82 0.63
CA GLN A 95 3.67 -9.60 -0.32
C GLN A 95 2.81 -9.99 -1.52
N TRP A 96 3.31 -9.70 -2.71
CA TRP A 96 2.78 -10.22 -3.95
C TRP A 96 3.06 -11.72 -4.06
N VAL A 97 2.06 -12.45 -4.53
CA VAL A 97 2.15 -13.91 -4.71
C VAL A 97 2.14 -14.26 -6.19
N ARG A 98 1.11 -13.81 -6.91
CA ARG A 98 0.94 -14.02 -8.36
C ARG A 98 -0.17 -13.15 -8.91
N THR A 99 -0.05 -12.71 -10.15
CA THR A 99 -1.11 -11.98 -10.86
C THR A 99 -1.63 -10.80 -10.03
N ASP A 100 -2.87 -10.87 -9.56
CA ASP A 100 -3.61 -9.87 -8.76
C ASP A 100 -3.66 -10.23 -7.26
N ARG A 101 -2.92 -11.26 -6.82
CA ARG A 101 -2.98 -11.82 -5.47
C ARG A 101 -1.84 -11.40 -4.58
N TYR A 102 -2.21 -11.02 -3.37
CA TYR A 102 -1.32 -10.56 -2.32
C TYR A 102 -1.69 -11.22 -0.99
N ILE A 103 -0.71 -11.26 -0.09
CA ILE A 103 -0.91 -11.64 1.30
C ILE A 103 -0.38 -10.50 2.15
N SER A 104 -1.22 -9.96 3.03
CA SER A 104 -0.78 -9.03 4.06
C SER A 104 -0.72 -9.73 5.42
N VAL A 105 0.33 -9.44 6.18
CA VAL A 105 0.53 -9.93 7.54
C VAL A 105 0.71 -8.72 8.44
N TRP A 106 -0.18 -8.58 9.42
CA TRP A 106 -0.27 -7.47 10.35
C TRP A 106 0.06 -7.98 11.75
N ARG A 107 1.17 -7.51 12.31
CA ARG A 107 1.57 -7.80 13.69
C ARG A 107 1.18 -6.62 14.56
N ILE A 108 0.18 -6.81 15.41
CA ILE A 108 -0.44 -5.72 16.16
C ILE A 108 0.32 -5.58 17.48
N GLY A 109 1.14 -4.53 17.57
CA GLY A 109 2.03 -4.31 18.71
C GLY A 109 1.32 -3.72 19.93
N GLY A 110 0.34 -2.83 19.71
CA GLY A 110 -0.38 -2.19 20.80
C GLY A 110 -1.09 -0.91 20.38
N THR A 111 -1.16 0.05 21.30
CA THR A 111 -1.83 1.33 21.09
C THR A 111 -0.82 2.42 20.69
N TYR A 112 -1.13 3.28 19.73
CA TYR A 112 -0.25 4.38 19.32
C TYR A 112 -0.33 5.64 20.21
N ALA A 113 -1.36 5.78 21.03
CA ALA A 113 -1.55 6.90 21.95
C ALA A 113 -2.08 6.43 23.31
N PRO A 114 -1.68 7.06 24.43
CA PRO A 114 -1.97 6.56 25.79
C PRO A 114 -3.46 6.57 26.16
N TYR A 115 -4.29 7.35 25.46
CA TYR A 115 -5.73 7.47 25.71
C TYR A 115 -6.59 6.52 24.85
N LEU A 116 -5.97 5.77 23.93
CA LEU A 116 -6.67 4.82 23.09
C LEU A 116 -6.59 3.40 23.67
N ARG A 117 -7.53 2.56 23.27
CA ARG A 117 -7.49 1.12 23.55
C ARG A 117 -7.26 0.35 22.26
N CYS A 118 -6.35 -0.62 22.29
CA CYS A 118 -6.16 -1.58 21.20
C CYS A 118 -6.58 -2.98 21.67
N PRO A 119 -7.81 -3.44 21.40
CA PRO A 119 -8.29 -4.75 21.83
C PRO A 119 -7.55 -5.93 21.19
N GLN A 120 -6.84 -5.67 20.08
CA GLN A 120 -6.10 -6.68 19.31
C GLN A 120 -4.60 -6.67 19.60
N ALA A 121 -4.15 -5.93 20.61
CA ALA A 121 -2.73 -5.87 20.99
C ALA A 121 -2.16 -7.27 21.22
N GLY A 122 -0.97 -7.53 20.68
CA GLY A 122 -0.27 -8.82 20.77
C GLY A 122 -0.75 -9.89 19.79
N THR A 123 -1.70 -9.58 18.90
CA THR A 123 -2.20 -10.55 17.90
C THR A 123 -1.53 -10.38 16.54
N THR A 124 -1.69 -11.38 15.68
CA THR A 124 -1.26 -11.31 14.27
C THR A 124 -2.44 -11.66 13.37
N ALA A 125 -2.73 -10.80 12.39
CA ALA A 125 -3.72 -11.04 11.36
C ALA A 125 -3.03 -11.33 10.02
N ARG A 126 -3.50 -12.36 9.31
CA ARG A 126 -3.06 -12.68 7.95
C ARG A 126 -4.26 -12.58 7.01
N LEU A 127 -4.17 -11.71 6.01
CA LEU A 127 -5.23 -11.46 5.05
C LEU A 127 -4.76 -11.84 3.65
N ASN A 128 -5.54 -12.68 2.98
CA ASN A 128 -5.44 -12.80 1.53
C ASN A 128 -6.11 -11.59 0.90
N MET A 129 -5.48 -11.01 -0.10
CA MET A 129 -5.94 -9.79 -0.75
C MET A 129 -5.92 -9.93 -2.26
N ARG A 130 -6.76 -9.13 -2.91
CA ARG A 130 -6.85 -8.97 -4.35
C ARG A 130 -6.75 -7.51 -4.72
N ARG A 131 -6.08 -7.26 -5.82
CA ARG A 131 -5.90 -5.96 -6.44
C ARG A 131 -7.07 -5.60 -7.34
N TYR A 132 -7.59 -4.40 -7.20
CA TYR A 132 -8.65 -3.84 -8.01
C TYR A 132 -8.18 -2.51 -8.62
N PRO A 133 -8.45 -2.28 -9.92
CA PRO A 133 -8.18 -1.00 -10.57
C PRO A 133 -9.13 0.09 -10.08
#